data_AF-A0A1Q3U283-F1
#
_entry.id   AF-A0A1Q3U283-F1
#
_cell.length_a   1.000
_cell.length_b   1.000
_cell.length_c   1.000
_cell.angle_alpha   90.00
_cell.angle_beta   90.00
_cell.angle_gamma   90.00
#
_symmetry.space_group_name_H-M   'P 1'
#
loop_
_entity.id
_entity.type
_entity.pdbx_description
1 polymer ?
#
loop_
_entity_poly.entity_id
_entity_poly.type
_entity_poly.pdbx_seq_one_letter_code
_entity_poly.pdbx_strand_id
1 'polypeptide(L)'
;MNTAIQNKLEQVIVKENSWLAKIAAAKLRSKRVAIVWGRSIHLCNTSKSEFLADEQWVKHELCHVQQFRQYGTTRFVWLYLIESIRHGYYHNKFEVEARAAENTGTL
;
A
#
# COMPACT_ATOMS: atom_id res chain seq x y z
N MET A 1 -10.94 -0.93 -13.87
CA MET A 1 -9.49 -0.63 -13.85
C MET A 1 -9.01 -0.17 -15.22
N ASN A 2 -8.45 1.04 -15.30
CA ASN A 2 -7.97 1.64 -16.56
C ASN A 2 -6.55 1.17 -16.94
N THR A 3 -6.14 1.43 -18.20
CA THR A 3 -4.82 1.02 -18.75
C THR A 3 -3.63 1.60 -17.97
N ALA A 4 -3.77 2.79 -17.38
CA ALA A 4 -2.70 3.41 -16.62
C ALA A 4 -2.41 2.68 -15.29
N ILE A 5 -3.46 2.18 -14.61
CA ILE A 5 -3.31 1.39 -13.39
C ILE A 5 -2.67 0.02 -13.72
N GLN A 6 -3.07 -0.61 -14.82
CA GLN A 6 -2.45 -1.88 -15.28
C GLN A 6 -0.95 -1.73 -15.53
N ASN A 7 -0.55 -0.70 -16.29
CA ASN A 7 0.87 -0.44 -16.57
C ASN A 7 1.69 -0.18 -15.30
N LYS A 8 1.10 0.49 -14.29
CA LYS A 8 1.77 0.71 -13.00
C LYS A 8 1.88 -0.59 -12.19
N LEU A 9 0.85 -1.43 -12.20
CA LEU A 9 0.88 -2.75 -11.55
C LEU A 9 1.92 -3.68 -12.16
N GLU A 10 2.15 -3.63 -13.46
CA GLU A 10 3.21 -4.43 -14.12
C GLU A 10 4.62 -4.07 -13.62
N GLN A 11 4.82 -2.84 -13.12
CA GLN A 11 6.09 -2.40 -12.53
C GLN A 11 6.25 -2.83 -11.06
N VAL A 12 5.22 -3.41 -10.45
CA VAL A 12 5.15 -3.74 -9.02
C VAL A 12 5.07 -5.25 -8.83
N ILE A 13 5.82 -5.76 -7.85
CA ILE A 13 5.80 -7.19 -7.55
C ILE A 13 4.73 -7.46 -6.50
N VAL A 14 3.63 -8.10 -6.88
CA VAL A 14 2.60 -8.54 -5.93
C VAL A 14 2.95 -9.95 -5.45
N LYS A 15 3.20 -10.10 -4.14
CA LYS A 15 3.52 -11.39 -3.49
C LYS A 15 2.43 -11.74 -2.48
N GLU A 16 1.89 -12.95 -2.60
CA GLU A 16 0.95 -13.49 -1.62
C GLU A 16 1.69 -14.21 -0.49
N ASN A 17 1.11 -14.25 0.71
CA ASN A 17 1.53 -15.11 1.83
C ASN A 17 3.00 -15.01 2.25
N SER A 18 3.63 -13.85 2.06
CA SER A 18 5.01 -13.63 2.50
C SER A 18 5.14 -13.70 4.02
N TRP A 19 6.29 -14.12 4.55
CA TRP A 19 6.52 -14.17 6.00
C TRP A 19 6.33 -12.81 6.69
N LEU A 20 6.78 -11.74 6.04
CA LEU A 20 6.51 -10.34 6.42
C LEU A 20 5.01 -10.02 6.51
N ALA A 21 4.24 -10.51 5.55
CA ALA A 21 2.79 -10.39 5.50
C ALA A 21 2.11 -11.09 6.69
N LYS A 22 2.60 -12.28 7.08
CA LYS A 22 2.05 -13.03 8.23
C LYS A 22 2.26 -12.30 9.57
N ILE A 23 3.43 -11.69 9.77
CA ILE A 23 3.75 -10.94 11.00
C ILE A 23 2.83 -9.73 11.13
N ALA A 24 2.62 -8.99 10.05
CA ALA A 24 1.80 -7.79 10.09
C ALA A 24 0.30 -8.10 10.23
N ALA A 25 -0.19 -9.17 9.60
CA ALA A 25 -1.57 -9.63 9.78
C ALA A 25 -1.87 -10.01 11.24
N ALA A 26 -0.93 -10.69 11.92
CA ALA A 26 -1.07 -11.04 13.32
C ALA A 26 -1.16 -9.79 14.24
N LYS A 27 -0.50 -8.69 13.86
CA LYS A 27 -0.48 -7.45 14.64
C LYS A 27 -1.67 -6.52 14.36
N LEU A 28 -2.19 -6.53 13.13
CA LEU A 28 -3.24 -5.62 12.69
C LEU A 28 -4.67 -6.11 12.99
N ARG A 29 -4.88 -7.38 13.39
CA ARG A 29 -6.21 -8.02 13.60
C ARG A 29 -7.20 -7.82 12.42
N SER A 30 -6.71 -7.43 11.25
CA SER A 30 -7.53 -7.19 10.07
C SER A 30 -7.64 -8.46 9.24
N LYS A 31 -8.83 -8.69 8.68
CA LYS A 31 -9.12 -9.90 7.89
C LYS A 31 -8.35 -9.94 6.58
N ARG A 32 -7.99 -8.78 6.01
CA ARG A 32 -7.29 -8.63 4.73
C ARG A 32 -6.29 -7.48 4.86
N VAL A 33 -5.03 -7.71 4.47
CA VAL A 33 -3.95 -6.73 4.64
C VAL A 33 -3.05 -6.74 3.41
N ALA A 34 -2.70 -5.56 2.92
CA ALA A 34 -1.66 -5.35 1.92
C ALA A 34 -0.60 -4.43 2.54
N ILE A 35 0.67 -4.71 2.22
CA ILE A 35 1.80 -3.93 2.72
C ILE A 35 2.75 -3.66 1.58
N VAL A 36 3.05 -2.39 1.39
CA VAL A 36 4.06 -1.96 0.43
C VAL A 36 5.42 -1.93 1.08
N TRP A 37 6.39 -2.56 0.41
CA TRP A 37 7.80 -2.43 0.73
C TRP A 37 8.58 -2.09 -0.55
N GLY A 38 8.88 -0.80 -0.73
CA GLY A 38 9.54 -0.31 -1.94
C GLY A 38 8.66 -0.49 -3.17
N ARG A 39 9.02 -1.47 -4.02
CA ARG A 39 8.29 -1.83 -5.26
C ARG A 39 7.48 -3.12 -5.15
N SER A 40 7.35 -3.68 -3.96
CA SER A 40 6.64 -4.95 -3.74
C SER A 40 5.43 -4.73 -2.86
N ILE A 41 4.29 -5.30 -3.24
CA ILE A 41 3.06 -5.34 -2.45
C ILE A 41 2.94 -6.76 -1.90
N HIS A 42 2.89 -6.88 -0.58
CA HIS A 42 2.76 -8.15 0.13
C HIS A 42 1.33 -8.31 0.64
N LEU A 43 0.61 -9.27 0.08
CA LEU A 43 -0.77 -9.59 0.43
C LEU A 43 -0.81 -10.63 1.55
N CYS A 44 -1.70 -10.42 2.52
CA CYS A 44 -1.92 -11.30 3.68
C CYS A 44 -3.42 -11.59 3.78
N ASN A 45 -3.77 -12.88 3.90
CA ASN A 45 -5.17 -13.33 4.02
C ASN A 45 -6.08 -12.81 2.88
N THR A 46 -5.50 -12.51 1.71
CA THR A 46 -6.22 -12.16 0.49
C THR A 46 -5.42 -12.65 -0.72
N SER A 47 -6.13 -12.94 -1.80
CA SER A 47 -5.55 -13.29 -3.10
C SER A 47 -5.31 -12.05 -3.95
N LYS A 48 -4.42 -12.17 -4.93
CA LYS A 48 -4.17 -11.14 -5.94
C LYS A 48 -5.42 -10.80 -6.72
N SER A 49 -6.28 -11.78 -7.04
CA SER A 49 -7.55 -11.52 -7.75
C SER A 49 -8.51 -10.68 -6.91
N GLU A 50 -8.64 -10.96 -5.61
CA GLU A 50 -9.46 -10.14 -4.70
C GLU A 50 -8.91 -8.74 -4.54
N PHE A 51 -7.59 -8.60 -4.41
CA PHE A 51 -6.94 -7.30 -4.36
C PHE A 51 -7.20 -6.50 -5.65
N LEU A 52 -7.00 -7.11 -6.82
CA LEU A 52 -7.20 -6.46 -8.12
C LEU A 52 -8.67 -6.16 -8.44
N ALA A 53 -9.61 -6.87 -7.83
CA ALA A 53 -11.04 -6.60 -7.96
C ALA A 53 -11.45 -5.32 -7.20
N ASP A 54 -10.69 -4.91 -6.19
CA ASP A 54 -10.91 -3.69 -5.42
C ASP A 54 -10.03 -2.55 -5.94
N GLU A 55 -10.56 -1.79 -6.92
CA GLU A 55 -9.80 -0.72 -7.57
C GLU A 55 -9.38 0.39 -6.60
N GLN A 56 -10.17 0.67 -5.56
CA GLN A 56 -9.83 1.68 -4.55
C GLN A 56 -8.63 1.21 -3.73
N TRP A 57 -8.66 -0.05 -3.29
CA TRP A 57 -7.55 -0.64 -2.56
C TRP A 57 -6.27 -0.69 -3.40
N VAL A 58 -6.38 -1.05 -4.69
CA VAL A 58 -5.24 -1.01 -5.62
C VAL A 58 -4.63 0.39 -5.70
N LYS A 59 -5.45 1.43 -5.86
CA LYS A 59 -4.97 2.81 -5.94
C LYS A 59 -4.28 3.27 -4.66
N HIS A 60 -4.83 2.88 -3.51
CA HIS A 60 -4.24 3.15 -2.20
C HIS A 60 -2.82 2.58 -2.11
N GLU A 61 -2.64 1.29 -2.39
CA GLU A 61 -1.32 0.65 -2.32
C GLU A 61 -0.36 1.18 -3.39
N LEU A 62 -0.86 1.52 -4.59
CA LEU A 62 -0.04 2.15 -5.62
C LEU A 62 0.44 3.54 -5.21
N CYS A 63 -0.36 4.31 -4.47
CA CYS A 63 0.08 5.58 -3.90
C CYS A 63 1.27 5.36 -2.95
N HIS A 64 1.21 4.37 -2.07
CA HIS A 64 2.34 4.01 -1.23
C HIS A 64 3.57 3.60 -2.05
N VAL A 65 3.42 2.83 -3.13
CA VAL A 65 4.55 2.52 -4.03
C VAL A 65 5.16 3.81 -4.59
N GLN A 66 4.37 4.80 -4.98
CA GLN A 66 4.88 6.08 -5.46
C GLN A 66 5.61 6.86 -4.36
N GLN A 67 5.05 6.92 -3.15
CA GLN A 67 5.71 7.56 -2.01
C GLN A 67 7.04 6.87 -1.68
N PHE A 68 7.08 5.53 -1.72
CA PHE A 68 8.29 4.74 -1.59
C PHE A 68 9.33 5.07 -2.68
N ARG A 69 8.89 5.29 -3.93
CA ARG A 69 9.77 5.74 -5.03
C ARG A 69 10.26 7.17 -4.85
N GLN A 70 9.43 8.07 -4.34
CA GLN A 70 9.75 9.48 -4.15
C GLN A 70 10.72 9.71 -2.99
N TYR A 71 10.48 9.05 -1.85
CA TYR A 71 11.26 9.27 -0.63
C TYR A 71 12.38 8.23 -0.46
N GLY A 72 12.30 7.07 -1.12
CA GLY A 72 13.17 5.93 -0.90
C GLY A 72 12.75 5.09 0.32
N THR A 73 13.06 3.79 0.31
CA THR A 73 12.53 2.82 1.28
C THR A 73 12.78 3.17 2.74
N THR A 74 14.03 3.42 3.10
CA THR A 74 14.41 3.67 4.51
C THR A 74 13.84 4.99 5.00
N ARG A 75 13.96 6.06 4.22
CA ARG A 75 13.47 7.38 4.57
C ARG A 75 11.95 7.42 4.67
N PHE A 76 11.24 6.77 3.74
CA PHE A 76 9.78 6.72 3.79
C PHE A 76 9.29 6.02 5.07
N VAL A 77 9.85 4.86 5.41
CA VAL A 77 9.48 4.14 6.65
C VAL A 77 9.71 5.03 7.87
N TRP A 78 10.85 5.71 7.96
CA TRP A 78 11.13 6.65 9.06
C TRP A 78 10.13 7.81 9.11
N LEU A 79 9.87 8.47 7.98
CA LEU A 79 8.91 9.58 7.89
C LEU A 79 7.50 9.13 8.28
N TYR A 80 7.08 7.97 7.79
CA TYR A 80 5.77 7.39 8.06
C TYR A 80 5.61 7.05 9.55
N LEU A 81 6.62 6.46 10.17
CA LEU A 81 6.61 6.13 11.60
C LEU A 81 6.56 7.41 12.46
N ILE A 82 7.38 8.42 12.14
CA ILE A 82 7.37 9.70 12.85
C ILE A 82 6.01 10.37 12.72
N GLU A 83 5.43 10.40 11.52
CA GLU A 83 4.11 11.00 11.29
C GLU A 83 3.02 10.23 12.04
N SER A 84 3.08 8.91 12.05
CA SER A 84 2.13 8.05 12.78
C SER A 84 2.22 8.24 14.29
N ILE A 85 3.42 8.44 14.84
CA ILE A 85 3.60 8.72 16.28
C ILE A 85 3.06 10.10 16.64
N ARG A 86 3.24 11.10 15.76
CA ARG A 86 2.83 12.49 16.01
C ARG A 86 1.34 12.75 15.83
N HIS A 87 0.73 12.14 14.81
CA HIS A 87 -0.64 12.46 14.38
C HIS A 87 -1.58 11.25 14.42
N GLY A 88 -1.05 10.04 14.69
CA GLY A 88 -1.79 8.80 14.59
C GLY A 88 -1.93 8.30 13.15
N TYR A 89 -2.35 7.05 13.00
CA TYR A 89 -2.55 6.42 11.68
C TYR A 89 -3.57 7.19 10.82
N TYR A 90 -4.71 7.59 11.39
CA TYR A 90 -5.77 8.23 10.63
C TYR A 90 -5.44 9.63 10.10
N HIS A 91 -4.57 10.39 10.79
CA HIS A 91 -4.16 11.73 10.33
C HIS A 91 -2.74 11.74 9.74
N ASN A 92 -2.14 10.57 9.53
CA ASN A 92 -0.86 10.49 8.83
C ASN A 92 -1.05 11.02 7.40
N LYS A 93 -0.27 12.03 7.02
CA LYS A 93 -0.37 12.67 5.70
C LYS A 93 -0.26 11.66 4.54
N PHE A 94 0.54 10.61 4.71
CA PHE A 94 0.72 9.58 3.69
C PHE A 94 -0.53 8.71 3.52
N GLU A 95 -1.26 8.44 4.60
CA GLU A 95 -2.55 7.73 4.59
C GLU A 95 -3.68 8.63 4.07
N VAL A 96 -3.61 9.93 4.34
CA VAL A 96 -4.56 10.90 3.77
C VAL A 96 -4.39 11.00 2.25
N GLU A 97 -3.14 11.06 1.78
CA GLU A 97 -2.83 11.05 0.34
C GLU A 97 -3.28 9.74 -0.33
N ALA A 98 -3.01 8.59 0.30
CA ALA A 98 -3.45 7.29 -0.22
C ALA A 98 -4.98 7.18 -0.31
N ARG A 99 -5.72 7.70 0.68
CA ARG A 99 -7.20 7.77 0.64
C ARG A 99 -7.73 8.76 -0.39
N ALA A 100 -7.03 9.86 -0.63
CA ALA A 100 -7.39 10.75 -1.73
C ALA A 100 -7.22 10.05 -3.09
N ALA A 101 -6.19 9.22 -3.23
CA ALA A 101 -5.93 8.44 -4.44
C ALA A 101 -6.99 7.36 -4.71
N GLU A 102 -7.68 6.82 -3.69
CA GLU A 102 -8.78 5.85 -3.87
C GLU A 102 -9.87 6.38 -4.82
N ASN A 103 -10.20 7.67 -4.69
CA ASN A 103 -11.27 8.33 -5.43
C ASN A 103 -10.78 9.05 -6.69
N THR A 104 -9.47 9.31 -6.81
CA THR A 104 -8.93 10.09 -7.92
C THR A 104 -8.47 9.17 -9.05
N GLY A 105 -8.94 9.42 -10.28
CA GLY A 105 -8.61 8.60 -11.45
C GLY A 105 -7.19 8.79 -12.01
N THR A 106 -6.39 9.65 -11.38
CA THR A 106 -5.07 10.06 -11.85
C THR A 106 -4.03 9.70 -10.81
N LEU A 107 -3.16 8.75 -11.18
CA LEU A 107 -1.93 8.39 -10.48
C LEU A 107 -0.73 8.96 -11.21
#